data_AF-A0A087G5F7-F1
#
_entry.id   AF-A0A087G5F7-F1
#
_cell.length_a   1.000
_cell.length_b   1.000
_cell.length_c   1.000
_cell.angle_alpha   90.00
_cell.angle_beta   90.00
_cell.angle_gamma   90.00
#
_symmetry.space_group_name_H-M   'P 1'
#
loop_
_entity.id
_entity.type
_entity.pdbx_description
1 polymer ?
#
loop_
_entity_poly.entity_id
_entity_poly.type
_entity_poly.pdbx_seq_one_letter_code
_entity_poly.pdbx_strand_id
1 'polypeptide(L)'
;MSKASLPILTSFQESNGGNQSGESGEKKVYYFNYELEPGFTIRLRQEVDPNMDLKEVRRIISNRISVQRSRWKKLQYAKYPERKIQEIEAGLSVWRARNKMLFAQNKILSEIVERLKIKNKKLEELPFAATQRCISDQDQVALGEVLLKLREIGDEIMAYKWDTGMRHFIL
;
A
#
# COMPACT_ATOMS: atom_id res chain seq x y z
N MET A 1 -24.68 -20.95 10.96
CA MET A 1 -25.24 -19.95 11.89
C MET A 1 -25.27 -20.56 13.28
N SER A 2 -24.43 -20.07 14.21
CA SER A 2 -24.39 -20.58 15.59
C SER A 2 -25.72 -20.25 16.30
N LYS A 3 -26.38 -21.27 16.85
CA LYS A 3 -27.61 -21.12 17.66
C LYS A 3 -27.36 -20.09 18.74
N ALA A 4 -28.29 -19.14 18.93
CA ALA A 4 -28.25 -18.24 20.06
C ALA A 4 -28.39 -19.08 21.33
N SER A 5 -27.30 -19.26 22.07
CA SER A 5 -27.34 -19.85 23.40
C SER A 5 -28.17 -18.92 24.29
N LEU A 6 -29.15 -19.50 24.97
CA LEU A 6 -29.89 -18.80 26.01
C LEU A 6 -28.92 -18.51 27.17
N PRO A 7 -29.03 -17.34 27.82
CA PRO A 7 -28.22 -17.02 28.99
C PRO A 7 -28.45 -18.06 30.09
N ILE A 8 -27.35 -18.61 30.61
CA ILE A 8 -27.38 -19.62 31.66
C ILE A 8 -27.26 -18.89 33.00
N LEU A 9 -28.20 -19.13 33.92
CA LEU A 9 -28.11 -18.65 35.28
C LEU A 9 -26.97 -19.42 35.97
N THR A 10 -25.92 -18.71 36.39
CA THR A 10 -24.73 -19.33 36.98
C THR A 10 -24.77 -19.37 38.50
N SER A 11 -25.39 -18.38 39.16
CA SER A 11 -25.64 -18.45 40.60
C SER A 11 -26.72 -17.48 41.08
N PHE A 12 -27.31 -17.85 42.22
CA PHE A 12 -28.35 -17.11 42.92
C PHE A 12 -27.84 -16.74 44.32
N GLN A 13 -27.96 -15.47 44.70
CA GLN A 13 -27.56 -15.02 46.02
C GLN A 13 -28.68 -14.16 46.62
N GLU A 14 -29.27 -14.67 47.71
CA GLU A 14 -30.21 -13.92 48.54
C GLU A 14 -29.41 -13.06 49.51
N SER A 15 -29.66 -11.76 49.48
CA SER A 15 -29.06 -10.82 50.42
C SER A 15 -30.03 -10.63 51.58
N ASN A 16 -29.75 -11.23 52.73
CA ASN A 16 -30.38 -10.84 54.00
C ASN A 16 -29.85 -9.46 54.37
N GLY A 17 -30.47 -8.41 53.81
CA GLY A 17 -30.27 -7.05 54.29
C GLY A 17 -30.83 -6.98 55.70
N GLY A 18 -29.98 -7.20 56.70
CA GLY A 18 -30.36 -7.09 58.10
C GLY A 18 -30.88 -5.68 58.39
N ASN A 19 -32.17 -5.58 58.68
CA ASN A 19 -32.75 -4.56 59.54
C ASN A 19 -34.05 -5.14 60.09
N GLN A 20 -33.98 -5.64 61.32
CA GLN A 20 -35.15 -5.96 62.12
C GLN A 20 -35.85 -4.65 62.50
N SER A 21 -36.93 -4.29 61.81
CA SER A 21 -37.98 -3.44 62.41
C SER A 21 -39.24 -3.42 61.54
N GLY A 22 -40.27 -4.13 62.01
CA GLY A 22 -41.66 -3.72 61.93
C GLY A 22 -42.38 -3.78 60.57
N GLU A 23 -43.23 -4.79 60.41
CA GLU A 23 -44.60 -4.63 59.88
C GLU A 23 -44.78 -3.72 58.65
N SER A 24 -44.21 -4.12 57.51
CA SER A 24 -44.65 -3.70 56.17
C SER A 24 -43.87 -4.52 55.14
N GLY A 25 -44.56 -5.16 54.19
CA GLY A 25 -43.99 -6.18 53.28
C GLY A 25 -42.57 -5.89 52.78
N GLU A 26 -41.59 -6.52 53.41
CA GLU A 26 -40.18 -6.31 53.11
C GLU A 26 -39.86 -6.86 51.71
N LYS A 27 -39.50 -5.95 50.80
CA LYS A 27 -39.05 -6.31 49.44
C LYS A 27 -37.69 -6.99 49.52
N LYS A 28 -37.67 -8.31 49.42
CA LYS A 28 -36.42 -9.09 49.32
C LYS A 28 -35.67 -8.74 48.04
N VAL A 29 -34.37 -8.45 48.20
CA VAL A 29 -33.47 -8.14 47.08
C VAL A 29 -32.73 -9.42 46.67
N TYR A 30 -32.94 -9.83 45.42
CA TYR A 30 -32.25 -10.98 44.84
C TYR A 30 -31.18 -10.55 43.86
N TYR A 31 -30.03 -11.23 43.89
CA TYR A 31 -29.00 -11.09 42.88
C TYR A 31 -28.94 -12.34 42.01
N PHE A 32 -29.07 -12.14 40.70
CA PHE A 32 -28.96 -13.19 39.70
C PHE A 32 -27.72 -12.96 38.84
N ASN A 33 -26.85 -13.97 38.75
CA ASN A 33 -25.70 -13.94 37.86
C ASN A 33 -26.01 -14.72 36.58
N TYR A 34 -25.95 -14.07 35.44
CA TYR A 34 -26.17 -14.68 34.12
C TYR A 34 -24.90 -14.66 33.31
N GLU A 35 -24.49 -15.82 32.80
CA GLU A 35 -23.42 -15.88 31.81
C GLU A 35 -24.01 -15.75 30.41
N LEU A 36 -23.54 -14.75 29.68
CA LEU A 36 -23.99 -14.43 28.33
C LEU A 36 -23.12 -15.08 27.26
N GLU A 37 -21.81 -15.06 27.48
CA GLU A 37 -20.76 -15.68 26.68
C GLU A 37 -19.65 -16.15 27.64
N PRO A 38 -18.81 -17.13 27.26
CA PRO A 38 -17.78 -17.67 28.14
C PRO A 38 -16.94 -16.55 28.77
N GLY A 39 -16.97 -16.45 30.09
CA GLY A 39 -16.22 -15.42 30.85
C GLY A 39 -16.88 -14.05 30.94
N PHE A 40 -18.13 -13.88 30.48
CA PHE A 40 -18.90 -12.65 30.61
C PHE A 40 -20.18 -12.86 31.42
N THR A 41 -20.08 -12.55 32.71
CA THR A 41 -21.19 -12.65 33.67
C THR A 41 -21.80 -11.28 33.95
N ILE A 42 -23.12 -11.22 33.89
CA ILE A 42 -23.92 -10.07 34.28
C ILE A 42 -24.59 -10.36 35.61
N ARG A 43 -24.40 -9.45 36.57
CA ARG A 43 -25.12 -9.45 37.84
C ARG A 43 -26.35 -8.55 37.76
N LEU A 44 -27.54 -9.13 37.88
CA LEU A 44 -28.81 -8.43 37.95
C LEU A 44 -29.30 -8.36 39.40
N ARG A 45 -29.41 -7.14 39.93
CA ARG A 45 -30.16 -6.88 41.17
C ARG A 45 -31.64 -6.77 40.84
N GLN A 46 -32.47 -7.58 41.47
CA GLN A 46 -33.91 -7.51 41.29
C GLN A 46 -34.61 -7.49 42.64
N GLU A 47 -35.34 -6.41 42.87
CA GLU A 47 -36.39 -6.35 43.87
C GLU A 47 -37.59 -7.06 43.26
N VAL A 48 -37.82 -8.30 43.69
CA VAL A 48 -38.95 -9.12 43.23
C VAL A 48 -40.04 -8.99 44.28
N ASP A 49 -41.18 -8.46 43.88
CA ASP A 49 -42.38 -8.51 44.71
C ASP A 49 -42.82 -9.98 44.81
N PRO A 50 -42.96 -10.55 46.03
CA PRO A 50 -43.41 -11.92 46.20
C PRO A 50 -44.79 -12.22 45.57
N ASN A 51 -45.60 -11.20 45.31
CA ASN A 51 -46.91 -11.34 44.65
C ASN A 51 -46.86 -11.16 43.12
N MET A 52 -45.69 -10.90 42.53
CA MET A 52 -45.55 -10.74 41.07
C MET A 52 -45.64 -12.09 40.34
N ASP A 53 -46.36 -12.13 39.22
CA ASP A 53 -46.45 -13.33 38.38
C ASP A 53 -45.06 -13.74 37.86
N LEU A 54 -44.75 -15.04 37.99
CA LEU A 54 -43.53 -15.66 37.48
C LEU A 54 -43.28 -15.39 35.99
N LYS A 55 -44.34 -15.23 35.19
CA LYS A 55 -44.22 -14.88 33.77
C LYS A 55 -43.68 -13.46 33.59
N GLU A 56 -44.12 -12.53 34.43
CA GLU A 56 -43.66 -11.15 34.43
C GLU A 56 -42.21 -11.03 34.90
N VAL A 57 -41.86 -11.74 35.98
CA VAL A 57 -40.47 -11.80 36.47
C VAL A 57 -39.51 -12.28 35.37
N ARG A 58 -39.87 -13.38 34.67
CA ARG A 58 -39.09 -13.91 33.55
C ARG A 58 -38.94 -12.91 32.40
N ARG A 59 -39.99 -12.15 32.09
CA ARG A 59 -39.97 -11.11 31.05
C ARG A 59 -39.01 -9.98 31.43
N ILE A 60 -39.08 -9.49 32.66
CA ILE A 60 -38.22 -8.39 33.15
C ILE A 60 -36.75 -8.80 33.07
N ILE A 61 -36.42 -10.00 33.54
CA ILE A 61 -35.05 -10.55 33.49
C ILE A 61 -34.57 -10.64 32.05
N SER A 62 -35.35 -11.28 31.17
CA SER A 62 -34.98 -11.49 29.77
C SER A 62 -34.75 -10.17 29.03
N ASN A 63 -35.60 -9.17 29.25
CA ASN A 63 -35.43 -7.84 28.67
C ASN A 63 -34.17 -7.14 29.18
N ARG A 64 -33.87 -7.22 30.48
CA ARG A 64 -32.65 -6.63 31.05
C ARG A 64 -31.40 -7.23 30.43
N ILE A 65 -31.35 -8.57 30.33
CA ILE A 65 -30.23 -9.28 29.71
C ILE A 65 -30.10 -8.87 28.23
N SER A 66 -31.21 -8.82 27.50
CA SER A 66 -31.23 -8.42 26.09
C SER A 66 -30.71 -7.00 25.88
N VAL A 67 -31.12 -6.04 26.72
CA VAL A 67 -30.66 -4.65 26.68
C VAL A 67 -29.15 -4.58 26.96
N GLN A 68 -28.65 -5.28 27.97
CA GLN A 68 -27.21 -5.27 28.27
C GLN A 68 -26.39 -5.92 27.16
N ARG A 69 -26.87 -7.04 26.59
CA ARG A 69 -26.23 -7.67 25.43
C ARG A 69 -26.20 -6.74 24.23
N SER A 70 -27.30 -6.01 23.97
CA SER A 70 -27.38 -5.02 22.91
C SER A 70 -26.37 -3.88 23.11
N ARG A 71 -26.31 -3.31 24.33
CA ARG A 71 -25.33 -2.27 24.69
C ARG A 71 -23.89 -2.74 24.50
N TRP A 72 -23.57 -3.95 24.95
CA TRP A 72 -22.23 -4.53 24.81
C TRP A 72 -21.86 -4.75 23.33
N LYS A 73 -22.75 -5.34 22.53
CA LYS A 73 -22.52 -5.50 21.08
C LYS A 73 -22.30 -4.17 20.38
N LYS A 74 -23.08 -3.14 20.75
CA LYS A 74 -22.90 -1.78 20.20
C LYS A 74 -21.53 -1.20 20.57
N LEU A 75 -21.06 -1.42 21.80
CA LEU A 75 -19.73 -0.99 22.23
C LEU A 75 -18.61 -1.72 21.46
N GLN A 76 -18.73 -3.04 21.26
CA GLN A 76 -17.79 -3.81 20.43
C GLN A 76 -17.77 -3.30 19.00
N TYR A 77 -18.96 -3.07 18.43
CA TYR A 77 -19.09 -2.52 17.09
C TYR A 77 -18.53 -1.11 16.96
N ALA A 78 -18.59 -0.27 18.01
CA ALA A 78 -17.98 1.06 18.00
C ALA A 78 -16.45 1.00 18.10
N LYS A 79 -15.90 0.07 18.90
CA LYS A 79 -14.45 -0.11 19.07
C LYS A 79 -13.77 -0.73 17.85
N TYR A 80 -14.47 -1.57 17.11
CA TYR A 80 -13.94 -2.22 15.91
C TYR A 80 -13.45 -1.24 14.83
N PRO A 81 -14.26 -0.27 14.35
CA PRO A 81 -13.82 0.69 13.35
C PRO A 81 -12.72 1.61 13.89
N GLU A 82 -12.73 1.99 15.16
CA GLU A 82 -11.64 2.76 15.78
C GLU A 82 -10.29 2.04 15.65
N ARG A 83 -10.25 0.74 16.00
CA ARG A 83 -9.05 -0.08 15.82
C ARG A 83 -8.66 -0.21 14.36
N LYS A 84 -9.64 -0.38 13.47
CA LYS A 84 -9.38 -0.53 12.03
C LYS A 84 -8.80 0.75 11.42
N ILE A 85 -9.29 1.92 11.85
CA ILE A 85 -8.74 3.22 11.45
C ILE A 85 -7.29 3.34 11.90
N GLN A 86 -6.99 3.04 13.16
CA GLN A 86 -5.61 3.09 13.69
C GLN A 86 -4.66 2.16 12.92
N GLU A 87 -5.10 0.94 12.60
CA GLU A 87 -4.32 -0.02 11.81
C GLU A 87 -4.04 0.50 10.39
N ILE A 88 -5.07 1.07 9.73
CA ILE A 88 -4.94 1.65 8.39
C ILE A 88 -4.03 2.87 8.41
N GLU A 89 -4.15 3.75 9.40
CA GLU A 89 -3.30 4.95 9.55
C GLU A 89 -1.84 4.58 9.76
N ALA A 90 -1.56 3.56 10.59
CA ALA A 90 -0.22 3.02 10.77
C ALA A 90 0.35 2.48 9.45
N GLY A 91 -0.45 1.70 8.71
CA GLY A 91 -0.06 1.20 7.39
C GLY A 91 0.23 2.32 6.38
N LEU A 92 -0.64 3.34 6.32
CA LEU A 92 -0.45 4.51 5.46
C LEU A 92 0.83 5.26 5.79
N SER A 93 1.19 5.39 7.08
CA SER A 93 2.43 6.03 7.50
C SER A 93 3.67 5.32 6.93
N VAL A 94 3.69 3.98 7.04
CA VAL A 94 4.77 3.15 6.49
C VAL A 94 4.86 3.29 4.97
N TRP A 95 3.72 3.22 4.28
CA TRP A 95 3.66 3.39 2.82
C TRP A 95 4.14 4.76 2.36
N ARG A 96 3.77 5.84 3.06
CA ARG A 96 4.25 7.21 2.76
C ARG A 96 5.77 7.31 2.94
N ALA A 97 6.32 6.74 4.00
CA ALA A 97 7.76 6.74 4.23
C ALA A 97 8.49 6.00 3.09
N ARG A 98 7.99 4.81 2.70
CA ARG A 98 8.56 4.02 1.60
C ARG A 98 8.50 4.77 0.26
N ASN A 99 7.37 5.40 -0.05
CA ASN A 99 7.23 6.19 -1.27
C ASN A 99 8.18 7.38 -1.32
N LYS A 100 8.37 8.09 -0.20
CA LYS A 100 9.37 9.18 -0.11
C LYS A 100 10.78 8.67 -0.39
N MET A 101 11.16 7.52 0.17
CA MET A 101 12.46 6.90 -0.07
C MET A 101 12.66 6.53 -1.55
N LEU A 102 11.67 5.86 -2.16
CA LEU A 102 11.71 5.49 -3.57
C LEU A 102 11.78 6.70 -4.49
N PHE A 103 11.03 7.76 -4.17
CA PHE A 103 11.08 9.02 -4.92
C PHE A 103 12.47 9.65 -4.87
N ALA A 104 13.11 9.68 -3.69
CA ALA A 104 14.46 10.17 -3.54
C ALA A 104 15.48 9.32 -4.34
N GLN A 105 15.35 7.99 -4.30
CA GLN A 105 16.21 7.09 -5.09
C GLN A 105 16.05 7.32 -6.60
N ASN A 106 14.81 7.41 -7.08
CA ASN A 106 14.52 7.68 -8.49
C ASN A 106 15.09 9.02 -8.95
N LYS A 107 15.02 10.05 -8.10
CA LYS A 107 15.64 11.35 -8.38
C LYS A 107 17.15 11.21 -8.57
N ILE A 108 17.84 10.56 -7.63
CA ILE A 108 19.30 10.33 -7.72
C ILE A 108 19.66 9.56 -8.98
N LEU A 109 18.93 8.48 -9.28
CA LEU A 109 19.15 7.68 -10.48
C LEU A 109 18.96 8.50 -11.76
N SER A 110 17.93 9.35 -11.81
CA SER A 110 17.70 10.23 -12.96
C SER A 110 18.86 11.21 -13.18
N GLU A 111 19.43 11.78 -12.11
CA GLU A 111 20.57 12.69 -12.20
C GLU A 111 21.83 11.97 -12.67
N ILE A 112 22.06 10.72 -12.22
CA ILE A 112 23.18 9.90 -12.68
C ILE A 112 23.04 9.59 -14.18
N VAL A 113 21.84 9.20 -14.62
CA VAL A 113 21.57 8.89 -16.03
C VAL A 113 21.86 10.11 -16.91
N GLU A 114 21.41 11.30 -16.53
CA GLU A 114 21.69 12.52 -17.30
C GLU A 114 23.19 12.85 -17.35
N ARG A 115 23.91 12.69 -16.24
CA ARG A 115 25.37 12.87 -16.22
C ARG A 115 26.08 11.89 -17.15
N LEU A 116 25.64 10.63 -17.18
CA LEU A 116 26.21 9.61 -18.05
C LEU A 116 25.92 9.90 -19.53
N LYS A 117 24.71 10.36 -19.86
CA LYS A 117 24.37 10.79 -21.23
C LYS A 117 25.31 11.90 -21.71
N ILE A 118 25.53 12.92 -20.88
CA ILE A 118 26.44 14.02 -21.22
C ILE A 118 27.87 13.51 -21.43
N LYS A 119 28.36 12.62 -20.55
CA LYS A 119 29.70 12.04 -20.68
C LYS A 119 29.84 11.22 -21.96
N ASN A 120 28.86 10.36 -22.27
CA ASN A 120 28.88 9.54 -23.48
C ASN A 120 28.90 10.41 -24.73
N LYS A 121 28.06 11.46 -24.80
CA LYS A 121 28.07 12.41 -25.92
C LYS A 121 29.46 13.04 -26.11
N LYS A 122 30.11 13.47 -25.03
CA LYS A 122 31.48 14.02 -25.11
C LYS A 122 32.48 13.00 -25.62
N LEU A 123 32.38 11.74 -25.17
CA LEU A 123 33.27 10.67 -25.63
C LEU A 123 33.06 10.36 -27.13
N GLU A 124 31.84 10.47 -27.66
CA GLU A 124 31.55 10.33 -29.09
C GLU A 124 32.13 11.48 -29.92
N GLU A 125 32.21 12.69 -29.36
CA GLU A 125 32.80 13.86 -30.04
C GLU A 125 34.34 13.86 -30.04
N LEU A 126 34.99 13.18 -29.08
CA LEU A 126 36.44 13.07 -28.98
C LEU A 126 37.15 12.43 -30.19
N PRO A 127 36.71 11.29 -30.76
CA PRO A 127 37.37 10.71 -31.93
C PRO A 127 37.28 11.64 -33.14
N PHE A 128 36.19 12.40 -33.29
CA PHE A 128 36.07 13.41 -34.36
C PHE A 128 37.08 14.55 -34.17
N ALA A 129 37.17 15.12 -32.97
CA ALA A 129 38.13 16.17 -32.65
C ALA A 129 39.59 15.68 -32.73
N ALA A 130 39.86 14.43 -32.33
CA ALA A 130 41.18 13.81 -32.45
C ALA A 130 41.57 13.59 -33.91
N THR A 131 40.63 13.10 -34.74
CA THR A 131 40.85 12.92 -36.18
C THR A 131 41.16 14.27 -36.84
N GLN A 132 40.42 15.34 -36.50
CA GLN A 132 40.71 16.68 -37.01
C GLN A 132 42.08 17.23 -36.58
N ARG A 133 42.58 16.86 -35.39
CA ARG A 133 43.89 17.31 -34.89
C ARG A 133 45.07 16.49 -35.41
N CYS A 134 44.86 15.21 -35.72
CA CYS A 134 45.91 14.31 -36.20
C CYS A 134 46.17 14.43 -37.70
N ILE A 135 45.28 15.08 -38.43
CA ILE A 135 45.54 15.44 -39.82
C ILE A 135 46.39 16.71 -39.80
N SER A 136 47.71 16.59 -39.96
CA SER A 136 48.56 17.76 -40.11
C SER A 136 48.27 18.45 -41.46
N ASP A 137 48.55 19.74 -41.57
CA ASP A 137 48.39 20.47 -42.85
C ASP A 137 49.18 19.78 -43.98
N GLN A 138 50.28 19.11 -43.65
CA GLN A 138 51.12 18.38 -44.57
C GLN A 138 50.47 17.07 -45.04
N ASP A 139 49.70 16.42 -44.18
CA ASP A 139 48.93 15.22 -44.53
C ASP A 139 47.72 15.56 -45.41
N GLN A 140 47.08 16.73 -45.21
CA GLN A 140 46.00 17.19 -46.12
C GLN A 140 46.50 17.49 -47.52
N VAL A 141 47.67 18.12 -47.64
CA VAL A 141 48.28 18.39 -48.94
C VAL A 141 48.67 17.08 -49.63
N ALA A 142 49.28 16.13 -48.91
CA ALA A 142 49.64 14.83 -49.46
C ALA A 142 48.41 14.01 -49.91
N LEU A 143 47.32 14.02 -49.11
CA LEU A 143 46.06 13.37 -49.49
C LEU A 143 45.42 14.05 -50.70
N GLY A 144 45.49 15.38 -50.77
CA GLY A 144 45.03 16.16 -51.91
C GLY A 144 45.78 15.82 -53.20
N GLU A 145 47.11 15.71 -53.14
CA GLU A 145 47.95 15.29 -54.28
C GLU A 145 47.63 13.87 -54.75
N VAL A 146 47.43 12.93 -53.83
CA VAL A 146 47.05 11.55 -54.17
C VAL A 146 45.68 11.50 -54.84
N LEU A 147 44.70 12.27 -54.34
CA LEU A 147 43.37 12.34 -54.94
C LEU A 147 43.39 12.99 -56.33
N LEU A 148 44.27 13.97 -56.56
CA LEU A 148 44.45 14.60 -57.87
C LEU A 148 45.03 13.62 -58.89
N LYS A 149 46.07 12.86 -58.50
CA LYS A 149 46.64 11.81 -59.36
C LYS A 149 45.64 10.72 -59.70
N LEU A 150 44.80 10.31 -58.74
CA LEU A 150 43.74 9.32 -59.00
C LEU A 150 42.67 9.86 -59.95
N ARG A 151 42.36 11.16 -59.89
CA ARG A 151 41.46 11.82 -60.85
C ARG A 151 42.07 11.83 -62.25
N GLU A 152 43.33 12.24 -62.39
CA GLU A 152 44.04 12.25 -63.67
C GLU A 152 44.07 10.85 -64.31
N ILE A 153 44.40 9.82 -63.53
CA ILE A 153 44.36 8.42 -63.98
C ILE A 153 42.93 8.02 -64.38
N GLY A 154 41.91 8.43 -63.62
CA GLY A 154 40.50 8.19 -63.97
C GLY A 154 40.10 8.84 -65.29
N ASP A 155 40.51 10.08 -65.52
CA ASP A 155 40.26 10.83 -66.75
C ASP A 155 41.02 10.22 -67.94
N GLU A 156 42.25 9.75 -67.75
CA GLU A 156 43.02 8.99 -68.75
C GLU A 156 42.35 7.66 -69.12
N ILE A 157 41.87 6.90 -68.12
CA ILE A 157 41.15 5.64 -68.35
C ILE A 157 39.85 5.90 -69.13
N MET A 158 39.13 6.96 -68.77
CA MET A 158 37.91 7.35 -69.48
C MET A 158 38.23 7.79 -70.91
N ALA A 159 39.25 8.62 -71.13
CA ALA A 159 39.69 9.03 -72.46
C ALA A 159 40.09 7.83 -73.32
N TYR A 160 40.87 6.89 -72.77
CA TYR A 160 41.25 5.66 -73.45
C TYR A 160 40.03 4.80 -73.82
N LYS A 161 39.04 4.69 -72.92
CA LYS A 161 37.80 3.94 -73.18
C LYS A 161 36.96 4.59 -74.30
N TRP A 162 36.86 5.91 -74.34
CA TRP A 162 36.19 6.63 -75.43
C TRP A 162 36.91 6.45 -76.77
N ASP A 163 38.24 6.54 -76.78
CA ASP A 163 39.05 6.43 -78.01
C ASP A 163 39.02 5.00 -78.58
N THR A 164 39.00 3.99 -77.70
CA THR A 164 38.88 2.58 -78.10
C THR A 164 37.46 2.23 -78.55
N GLY A 165 36.44 2.78 -77.89
CA GLY A 165 35.03 2.62 -78.28
C GLY A 165 34.69 3.24 -79.63
N MET A 166 35.28 4.40 -79.95
CA MET A 166 35.09 5.07 -81.24
C MET A 166 35.81 4.35 -82.40
N ARG A 167 36.95 3.69 -82.14
CA ARG A 167 37.63 2.86 -83.16
C ARG A 167 36.88 1.59 -83.54
N HIS A 168 36.01 1.07 -82.67
CA HIS A 168 35.14 -0.07 -82.98
C HIS A 168 33.83 0.31 -83.68
N PHE A 169 33.54 1.60 -83.86
CA PHE A 169 32.35 2.09 -84.56
C PHE A 169 32.61 2.53 -86.01
N ILE A 170 33.86 2.48 -86.49
CA ILE A 170 34.29 2.99 -87.82
C ILE A 170 34.84 1.87 -88.74
N LEU A 171 34.80 0.60 -88.32
CA LEU A 171 35.11 -0.56 -89.16
C LEU A 171 33.86 -1.42 -89.36
#